data_AF-A0A6J4IIL0-F1
#
_entry.id   AF-A0A6J4IIL0-F1
#
_cell.length_a   1.000
_cell.length_b   1.000
_cell.length_c   1.000
_cell.angle_alpha   90.00
_cell.angle_beta   90.00
_cell.angle_gamma   90.00
#
_symmetry.space_group_name_H-M   'P 1'
#
loop_
_entity.id
_entity.type
_entity.pdbx_description
1 polymer ?
#
loop_
_entity_poly.entity_id
_entity_poly.type
_entity_poly.pdbx_seq_one_letter_code
_entity_poly.pdbx_strand_id
1 'polypeptide(L)' 'MNESSIHQLLEDLKNPDENVRNQATAELWHIWFRQKGRYGMELLERCQVMLEVGNVSQAEAL' A
#
# COMPACT_ATOMS: atom_id res chain seq x y z
N MET A 1 -1.54 6.02 -14.60
CA MET A 1 -2.70 5.97 -13.70
C MET A 1 -3.35 7.33 -13.81
N ASN A 2 -4.61 7.41 -14.26
CA ASN A 2 -5.20 8.69 -14.63
C ASN A 2 -5.73 9.39 -13.37
N GLU A 3 -5.37 10.66 -13.17
CA GLU A 3 -5.89 11.49 -12.07
C GLU A 3 -7.42 11.52 -12.03
N SER A 4 -8.06 11.38 -13.19
CA SER A 4 -9.52 11.27 -13.31
C SER A 4 -10.10 10.04 -12.59
N SER A 5 -9.37 8.93 -12.55
CA SER A 5 -9.81 7.71 -11.86
C SER A 5 -9.75 7.87 -10.34
N ILE A 6 -8.77 8.61 -9.80
CA ILE A 6 -8.65 8.86 -8.35
C ILE A 6 -9.77 9.80 -7.89
N HIS A 7 -10.10 10.84 -8.67
CA HIS A 7 -11.18 11.76 -8.33
C HIS A 7 -12.53 11.04 -8.23
N GLN A 8 -12.81 10.12 -9.16
CA GLN A 8 -14.03 9.32 -9.10
C GLN A 8 -14.08 8.44 -7.83
N LEU A 9 -12.99 7.76 -7.48
CA LEU A 9 -12.91 6.96 -6.26
C LEU A 9 -13.12 7.81 -4.99
N LEU A 10 -12.63 9.05 -4.98
CA LEU A 10 -12.84 9.98 -3.85
C LEU A 10 -14.30 10.43 -3.74
N GLU A 11 -15.01 10.58 -4.86
CA GLU A 11 -16.45 10.84 -4.83
C GLU A 11 -17.25 9.60 -4.42
N ASP A 12 -16.84 8.41 -4.85
CA ASP A 12 -17.48 7.14 -4.48
C ASP A 12 -17.40 6.87 -2.96
N LEU A 13 -16.37 7.37 -2.28
CA LEU A 13 -16.29 7.34 -0.81
C LEU A 13 -17.41 8.12 -0.10
N LYS A 14 -18.04 9.09 -0.77
CA LYS A 14 -19.15 9.87 -0.22
C LYS A 14 -20.51 9.23 -0.51
N ASN A 15 -20.55 8.12 -1.24
CA ASN A 15 -21.79 7.46 -1.61
C ASN A 15 -22.51 6.88 -0.37
N PRO A 16 -23.85 7.02 -0.25
CA PRO A 16 -24.61 6.44 0.87
C PRO A 16 -24.58 4.90 0.90
N ASP A 17 -24.37 4.24 -0.25
CA ASP A 17 -24.21 2.79 -0.32
C ASP A 17 -22.86 2.35 0.24
N GLU A 18 -22.90 1.47 1.25
CA GLU A 18 -21.71 0.93 1.90
C GLU A 18 -20.84 0.09 0.96
N ASN A 19 -21.44 -0.64 0.03
CA ASN A 19 -20.69 -1.47 -0.92
C ASN A 19 -19.83 -0.60 -1.85
N VAL A 20 -20.37 0.53 -2.29
CA VAL A 20 -19.66 1.51 -3.13
C VAL A 20 -18.48 2.09 -2.37
N ARG A 21 -18.67 2.48 -1.10
CA ARG A 21 -17.58 2.99 -0.26
C ARG A 21 -16.49 1.95 0.00
N ASN A 22 -16.88 0.71 0.25
CA ASN A 22 -15.93 -0.39 0.50
C ASN A 22 -15.07 -0.67 -0.73
N GLN A 23 -15.67 -0.69 -1.92
CA GLN A 23 -14.95 -0.83 -3.18
C GLN A 23 -13.98 0.33 -3.42
N ALA A 24 -14.44 1.57 -3.25
CA ALA A 24 -13.60 2.74 -3.42
C ALA A 24 -12.41 2.77 -2.44
N THR A 25 -12.66 2.38 -1.18
CA THR A 25 -11.63 2.24 -0.15
C THR A 25 -10.56 1.23 -0.55
N ALA A 26 -10.96 0.03 -1.00
CA ALA A 26 -10.02 -1.01 -1.41
C ALA A 26 -9.16 -0.58 -2.60
N GLU A 27 -9.76 0.05 -3.61
CA GLU A 27 -9.04 0.51 -4.80
C GLU A 27 -8.06 1.65 -4.48
N LEU A 28 -8.45 2.61 -3.63
CA LEU A 28 -7.55 3.67 -3.16
C LEU A 28 -6.37 3.09 -2.39
N TRP A 29 -6.60 2.10 -1.53
CA TRP A 29 -5.53 1.37 -0.84
C TRP A 29 -4.58 0.66 -1.82
N HIS A 30 -5.11 -0.05 -2.82
CA HIS A 30 -4.30 -0.70 -3.84
C HIS A 30 -3.43 0.30 -4.62
N ILE A 31 -3.99 1.46 -4.98
CA ILE A 31 -3.28 2.54 -5.65
C ILE A 31 -2.16 3.08 -4.77
N TRP A 32 -2.48 3.46 -3.53
CA TRP A 32 -1.50 3.99 -2.58
C TRP A 32 -0.39 2.98 -2.31
N PHE A 33 -0.73 1.70 -2.09
CA PHE A 33 0.25 0.66 -1.83
C PHE A 33 1.21 0.49 -3.00
N ARG A 34 0.72 0.48 -4.25
CA ARG A 34 1.61 0.39 -5.41
C ARG A 34 2.50 1.61 -5.61
N GLN A 35 2.04 2.81 -5.26
CA GLN A 35 2.82 4.03 -5.45
C GLN A 35 3.79 4.32 -4.31
N LYS A 36 3.41 4.02 -3.07
CA LYS A 36 4.10 4.47 -1.85
C LYS A 36 4.37 3.34 -0.86
N GLY A 37 3.50 2.34 -0.79
CA GLY A 37 3.65 1.20 0.14
C GLY A 37 4.71 0.17 -0.29
N ARG A 38 4.94 0.01 -1.60
CA ARG A 38 5.84 -1.03 -2.14
C ARG A 38 7.28 -0.92 -1.62
N TYR A 39 7.82 0.29 -1.54
CA TYR A 39 9.19 0.48 -1.05
C TYR A 39 9.36 0.00 0.39
N GLY A 40 8.40 0.31 1.28
CA GLY A 40 8.42 -0.18 2.66
C GLY A 40 8.30 -1.70 2.74
N MET A 41 7.47 -2.31 1.88
CA MET A 41 7.37 -3.77 1.80
C MET A 41 8.67 -4.43 1.33
N GLU A 42 9.30 -3.90 0.28
CA GLU A 42 10.60 -4.38 -0.21
C GLU A 42 11.69 -4.25 0.86
N LEU A 43 11.65 -3.18 1.66
CA LEU A 43 12.58 -3.00 2.78
C LEU A 43 12.38 -4.08 3.85
N LEU A 44 11.12 -4.32 4.25
CA LEU A 44 10.79 -5.37 5.22
C LEU A 44 11.20 -6.76 4.73
N GLU A 45 10.97 -7.08 3.45
CA GLU A 45 11.39 -8.34 2.85
C GLU A 45 12.92 -8.51 2.91
N ARG A 46 13.68 -7.45 2.64
CA ARG A 46 15.15 -7.48 2.75
C ARG A 46 15.62 -7.67 4.19
N CYS A 47 15.02 -6.97 5.15
CA CYS A 47 15.31 -7.15 6.57
C CYS A 47 15.03 -8.59 7.00
N GLN A 48 13.91 -9.17 6.58
CA GLN A 48 13.53 -10.55 6.90
C GLN A 48 14.57 -11.55 6.40
N VAL A 49 15.02 -11.43 5.15
CA VAL A 49 16.09 -12.29 4.59
C VAL A 49 17.38 -12.15 5.40
N MET A 50 17.76 -10.92 5.78
CA MET A 50 18.95 -10.69 6.60
C MET A 50 18.85 -11.34 7.98
N LEU A 51 17.68 -11.29 8.63
CA LEU A 51 17.45 -11.97 9.90
C LEU A 51 17.57 -13.49 9.77
N GLU A 52 17.01 -14.07 8.70
CA GLU A 52 17.04 -15.52 8.46
C GLU A 52 18.45 -16.08 8.25
N VAL A 53 19.35 -15.29 7.67
CA VAL A 53 20.76 -15.67 7.50
C VAL A 53 21.66 -15.25 8.67
N GLY A 54 21.09 -14.69 9.75
CA GLY A 54 21.80 -14.31 10.98
C GLY A 54 22.46 -12.92 10.94
N ASN A 55 22.22 -12.12 9.91
CA ASN A 55 22.78 -10.77 9.74
C ASN A 55 21.95 -9.70 10.46
N VAL A 56 21.74 -9.88 11.77
CA VAL A 56 20.84 -9.05 12.59
C VAL A 56 21.22 -7.57 12.57
N SER A 57 22.50 -7.23 12.76
CA SER A 57 22.93 -5.82 12.77
C SER A 57 22.77 -5.11 11.42
N GLN A 58 22.79 -5.84 10.30
CA GLN A 58 22.51 -5.27 8.98
C GLN A 58 21.01 -5.08 8.74
N ALA A 59 20.18 -6.00 9.25
CA ALA A 59 18.73 -5.89 9.18
C ALA A 59 18.20 -4.68 9.97
N GLU A 60 18.79 -4.38 11.14
CA GLU A 60 18.42 -3.24 11.99
C GLU A 60 18.88 -1.88 11.44
N ALA A 61 19.90 -1.87 10.58
CA ALA A 61 20.48 -0.65 10.02
C ALA A 61 19.86 -0.22 8.67
N LEU A 62 18.97 -1.05 8.10
CA LEU A 62 18.29 -0.83 6.83
C LEU A 62 17.08 0.09 6.97
#